data_AF-A0A967R3I4-F1
#
_entry.id   AF-A0A967R3I4-F1
#
_cell.length_a   1.000
_cell.length_b   1.000
_cell.length_c   1.000
_cell.angle_alpha   90.00
_cell.angle_beta   90.00
_cell.angle_gamma   90.00
#
_symmetry.space_group_name_H-M   'P 1'
#
loop_
_entity.id
_entity.type
_entity.pdbx_description
1 polymer ?
#
loop_
_entity_poly.entity_id
_entity_poly.type
_entity_poly.pdbx_seq_one_letter_code
_entity_poly.pdbx_strand_id
1 'polypeptide(L)'
;FVYYGEDGLDELTTTGPSFIYRLRDGEVTHAEFTPEDFGVPRARIEDLLGGTVEENAAITRAILAGEPGPKRDIALVNASAAIVAA
;
A
#
# COMPACT_ATOMS: atom_id res chain seq x y z
N PHE A 1 -4.98 10.42 -8.93
CA PHE A 1 -3.83 10.30 -8.02
C PHE A 1 -2.75 9.47 -8.71
N VAL A 2 -1.49 9.70 -8.39
CA VAL A 2 -0.35 8.86 -8.76
C VAL A 2 0.43 8.56 -7.48
N TYR A 3 0.82 7.30 -7.29
CA TYR A 3 1.48 6.80 -6.08
C TYR A 3 2.86 6.24 -6.43
N TYR A 4 3.81 6.36 -5.51
CA TYR A 4 5.15 5.80 -5.62
C TYR A 4 5.73 5.53 -4.23
N GLY A 5 6.09 4.29 -3.95
CA GLY A 5 6.82 3.92 -2.74
C GLY A 5 8.32 4.22 -2.86
N GLU A 6 8.95 4.70 -1.80
CA GLU A 6 10.41 4.95 -1.79
C GLU A 6 11.23 3.67 -2.05
N ASP A 7 10.65 2.51 -1.76
CA ASP A 7 11.22 1.18 -2.05
C ASP A 7 11.13 0.76 -3.52
N GLY A 8 10.58 1.61 -4.39
CA GLY A 8 10.48 1.38 -5.83
C GLY A 8 9.18 0.71 -6.26
N LEU A 9 8.24 0.45 -5.34
CA LEU A 9 6.91 -0.05 -5.68
C LEU A 9 6.07 1.04 -6.39
N ASP A 10 5.24 0.62 -7.34
CA ASP A 10 4.24 1.46 -8.00
C ASP A 10 2.93 1.60 -7.20
N GLU A 11 2.99 1.25 -5.91
CA GLU A 11 1.91 1.27 -4.93
C GLU A 11 2.30 2.14 -3.72
N LEU A 12 1.36 2.42 -2.81
CA LEU A 12 1.74 2.86 -1.47
C LEU A 12 2.44 1.71 -0.74
N THR A 13 3.62 1.98 -0.19
CA THR A 13 4.38 0.98 0.56
C THR A 13 4.13 1.07 2.07
N THR A 14 4.35 -0.06 2.76
CA THR A 14 4.42 -0.13 4.23
C THR A 14 5.85 -0.27 4.74
N THR A 15 6.86 -0.25 3.86
CA THR A 15 8.28 -0.38 4.26
C THR A 15 8.93 0.95 4.62
N GLY A 16 8.39 2.06 4.09
CA GLY A 16 8.93 3.40 4.24
C GLY A 16 7.99 4.48 3.69
N PRO A 17 8.49 5.70 3.44
CA PRO A 17 7.72 6.77 2.84
C PRO A 17 7.14 6.39 1.47
N SER A 18 5.99 6.98 1.15
CA SER A 18 5.36 6.97 -0.16
C SER A 18 5.01 8.39 -0.59
N PHE A 19 5.16 8.67 -1.88
CA PHE A 19 4.86 9.95 -2.49
C PHE A 19 3.54 9.87 -3.24
N ILE A 20 2.66 10.84 -2.98
CA ILE A 20 1.33 10.90 -3.57
C ILE A 20 1.18 12.21 -4.34
N TYR A 21 0.80 12.10 -5.61
CA TYR A 21 0.48 13.24 -6.46
C TYR A 21 -1.01 13.25 -6.77
N ARG A 22 -1.70 14.36 -6.49
CA ARG A 22 -3.13 14.55 -6.75
C ARG A 22 -3.33 15.64 -7.78
N LEU A 23 -3.88 15.26 -8.94
CA LEU A 23 -4.42 16.18 -9.92
C LEU A 23 -5.90 16.44 -9.62
N ARG A 24 -6.26 17.70 -9.35
CA ARG A 24 -7.64 18.13 -9.17
C ARG A 24 -7.79 19.56 -9.70
N ASP A 25 -8.84 19.80 -10.48
CA ASP A 25 -9.15 21.12 -11.06
C ASP A 25 -7.97 21.75 -11.85
N GLY A 26 -7.16 20.90 -12.50
CA GLY A 26 -5.98 21.33 -13.28
C GLY A 26 -4.73 21.60 -12.45
N GLU A 27 -4.78 21.49 -11.13
CA GLU A 27 -3.65 21.69 -10.23
C GLU A 27 -3.11 20.34 -9.71
N VAL A 28 -1.78 20.21 -9.69
CA VAL A 28 -1.09 19.08 -9.07
C VAL A 28 -0.58 19.48 -7.70
N THR A 29 -1.07 18.79 -6.68
CA THR A 29 -0.55 18.87 -5.31
C THR A 29 0.18 17.57 -4.97
N HIS A 30 1.19 17.63 -4.10
CA HIS A 30 1.94 16.45 -3.68
C HIS A 30 2.07 16.39 -2.16
N ALA A 31 2.21 15.17 -1.64
CA ALA A 31 2.43 14.90 -0.23
C ALA A 31 3.27 13.63 -0.06
N GLU A 32 3.94 13.52 1.08
CA GLU A 32 4.63 12.33 1.54
C GLU A 32 3.84 11.71 2.69
N PHE A 33 3.71 10.39 2.69
CA PHE A 33 3.07 9.62 3.76
C PHE A 33 3.96 8.47 4.20
N THR A 34 3.95 8.21 5.49
CA THR A 34 4.60 7.06 6.11
C THR A 34 3.56 6.01 6.52
N PRO A 35 3.96 4.75 6.75
CA PRO A 35 3.03 3.70 7.18
C PRO A 35 2.30 4.07 8.48
N GLU A 36 2.99 4.80 9.37
CA GLU A 36 2.46 5.28 10.63
C GLU A 36 1.30 6.28 10.46
N ASP A 37 1.28 7.07 9.38
CA ASP A 37 0.18 7.99 9.06
C ASP A 37 -1.13 7.25 8.76
N PHE A 38 -1.04 5.98 8.37
CA PHE A 38 -2.18 5.07 8.18
C PHE A 38 -2.48 4.22 9.42
N GLY A 39 -1.71 4.37 10.49
CA GLY A 39 -1.87 3.61 11.73
C GLY A 39 -1.37 2.16 11.65
N VAL A 40 -0.49 1.83 10.69
CA VAL A 40 0.11 0.50 10.55
C VAL A 40 1.62 0.55 10.85
N PRO A 41 2.21 -0.55 11.36
CA PRO A 41 3.65 -0.60 11.60
C PRO A 41 4.44 -0.68 10.28
N ARG A 42 5.71 -0.28 10.32
CA ARG A 42 6.64 -0.55 9.21
C ARG A 42 6.87 -2.04 9.04
N ALA A 43 6.69 -2.51 7.81
CA ALA A 43 7.05 -3.86 7.39
C ALA A 43 8.48 -3.87 6.83
N ARG A 44 9.09 -5.06 6.74
CA ARG A 44 10.27 -5.26 5.91
C ARG A 44 9.84 -5.77 4.53
N ILE A 45 10.66 -5.53 3.51
CA ILE A 45 10.32 -5.95 2.14
C ILE A 45 10.11 -7.47 2.06
N GLU A 46 10.85 -8.26 2.86
CA GLU A 46 10.70 -9.71 2.89
C GLU A 46 9.33 -10.16 3.40
N ASP A 47 8.69 -9.34 4.23
CA ASP A 47 7.37 -9.63 4.79
C ASP A 47 6.25 -9.44 3.74
N LEU A 48 6.54 -8.73 2.64
CA LEU A 48 5.62 -8.39 1.56
C LEU A 48 5.78 -9.25 0.31
N LEU A 49 6.81 -10.11 0.28
CA LEU A 49 7.09 -10.95 -0.88
C LEU A 49 5.88 -11.83 -1.21
N GLY A 50 5.47 -11.74 -2.48
CA GLY A 50 4.66 -12.75 -3.14
C GLY A 50 5.49 -13.98 -3.52
N GLY A 51 4.88 -14.87 -4.28
CA GLY A 51 5.50 -16.11 -4.73
C GLY A 51 4.86 -16.62 -6.03
N THR A 52 4.66 -17.92 -6.12
CA THR A 52 3.94 -18.54 -7.25
C THR A 52 2.49 -18.07 -7.32
N VAL A 53 1.79 -18.45 -8.41
CA VAL A 53 0.36 -18.16 -8.56
C VAL A 53 -0.46 -18.74 -7.41
N GLU A 54 -0.15 -19.96 -6.99
CA GLU A 54 -0.82 -20.66 -5.90
C GLU A 54 -0.57 -19.97 -4.55
N GLU A 55 0.67 -19.54 -4.31
CA GLU A 55 1.06 -18.80 -3.10
C GLU A 55 0.36 -17.43 -3.04
N ASN A 56 0.37 -16.68 -4.15
CA ASN A 56 -0.31 -15.38 -4.23
C ASN A 56 -1.84 -15.51 -4.07
N ALA A 57 -2.43 -16.57 -4.62
CA ALA A 57 -3.86 -16.87 -4.43
C ALA A 57 -4.17 -17.22 -2.97
N ALA A 58 -3.29 -17.95 -2.28
CA ALA A 58 -3.43 -18.24 -0.85
C ALA A 58 -3.31 -16.96 0.00
N ILE A 59 -2.29 -16.13 -0.26
CA ILE A 59 -2.09 -14.81 0.38
C ILE A 59 -3.34 -13.95 0.22
N THR A 60 -3.86 -13.85 -0.99
CA THR A 60 -5.06 -13.03 -1.28
C THR A 60 -6.26 -13.52 -0.47
N ARG A 61 -6.52 -14.84 -0.45
CA ARG A 61 -7.61 -15.41 0.33
C ARG A 61 -7.44 -15.18 1.84
N ALA A 62 -6.22 -15.28 2.37
CA ALA A 62 -5.91 -15.00 3.76
C ALA A 62 -6.21 -13.55 4.15
N ILE A 63 -5.79 -12.59 3.32
CA ILE A 63 -6.10 -11.16 3.50
C ILE A 63 -7.62 -10.95 3.55
N LEU A 64 -8.36 -11.52 2.58
CA LEU A 64 -9.82 -11.40 2.49
C LEU A 64 -10.55 -12.11 3.65
N ALA A 65 -9.97 -13.16 4.20
CA ALA A 65 -10.45 -13.83 5.41
C ALA A 65 -10.16 -13.04 6.70
N GLY A 66 -9.40 -11.95 6.61
CA GLY A 66 -9.08 -11.07 7.73
C GLY A 66 -7.85 -11.49 8.53
N GLU A 67 -6.99 -12.35 8.00
CA GLU A 67 -5.73 -12.71 8.66
C GLU A 67 -4.88 -11.44 8.92
N PRO A 68 -4.49 -11.14 10.17
CA PRO A 68 -3.71 -9.96 10.48
C PRO A 68 -2.26 -10.10 10.00
N GLY A 69 -1.61 -8.98 9.66
CA GLY A 69 -0.20 -8.95 9.32
C GLY A 69 0.13 -8.02 8.15
N PRO A 70 1.43 -7.88 7.82
CA PRO A 70 1.93 -6.85 6.90
C PRO A 70 1.32 -6.91 5.50
N LYS A 71 1.00 -8.11 5.01
CA LYS A 71 0.32 -8.30 3.71
C LYS A 71 -1.12 -7.79 3.71
N ARG A 72 -1.82 -7.90 4.84
CA ARG A 72 -3.15 -7.28 5.01
C ARG A 72 -3.02 -5.77 5.18
N ASP A 73 -2.03 -5.32 5.96
CA ASP A 73 -1.83 -3.90 6.23
C ASP A 73 -1.56 -3.10 4.95
N ILE A 74 -0.63 -3.56 4.09
CA ILE A 74 -0.36 -2.90 2.81
C ILE A 74 -1.58 -2.90 1.87
N ALA A 75 -2.38 -3.98 1.88
CA ALA A 75 -3.61 -4.06 1.10
C ALA A 75 -4.66 -3.03 1.59
N LEU A 76 -4.80 -2.85 2.91
CA LEU A 76 -5.71 -1.86 3.49
C LEU A 76 -5.25 -0.43 3.23
N VAL A 77 -3.95 -0.16 3.30
CA VAL A 77 -3.37 1.15 2.95
C VAL A 77 -3.72 1.53 1.52
N ASN A 78 -3.45 0.65 0.55
CA ASN A 78 -3.77 0.90 -0.85
C ASN A 78 -5.29 0.99 -1.11
N ALA A 79 -6.09 0.14 -0.45
CA ALA A 79 -7.56 0.23 -0.53
C ALA A 79 -8.10 1.57 0.00
N SER A 80 -7.53 2.08 1.10
CA SER A 80 -7.93 3.39 1.65
C SER A 80 -7.67 4.53 0.66
N ALA A 81 -6.53 4.49 -0.05
CA ALA A 81 -6.19 5.47 -1.07
C ALA A 81 -7.12 5.39 -2.28
N ALA A 82 -7.53 4.17 -2.68
CA ALA A 82 -8.53 3.97 -3.71
C ALA A 82 -9.91 4.55 -3.31
N ILE A 83 -10.33 4.37 -2.05
CA ILE A 83 -11.59 4.93 -1.53
C ILE A 83 -11.55 6.46 -1.52
N VAL A 84 -10.43 7.07 -1.13
CA VAL A 84 -10.26 8.55 -1.15
C VAL A 84 -10.28 9.11 -2.57
N ALA A 85 -9.85 8.33 -3.55
CA ALA A 85 -9.79 8.75 -4.95
C ALA A 85 -11.13 8.66 -5.69
N ALA A 86 -12.08 7.86 -5.20
CA ALA A 86 -13.40 7.64 -5.79
C ALA A 86 -14.36 8.81 -5.55
#